data_AF-A0A953NVJ9-F1
#
_entry.id   AF-A0A953NVJ9-F1
#
_cell.length_a   1.000
_cell.length_b   1.000
_cell.length_c   1.000
_cell.angle_alpha   90.00
_cell.angle_beta   90.00
_cell.angle_gamma   90.00
#
_symmetry.space_group_name_H-M   'P 1'
#
loop_
_entity.id
_entity.type
_entity.pdbx_description
1 polymer ?
#
loop_
_entity_poly.entity_id
_entity_poly.type
_entity_poly.pdbx_seq_one_letter_code
_entity_poly.pdbx_strand_id
1 'polypeptide(L)'
;MKSSLRFAMLPILLLGLAHLCSGQNQAPVRGPKAVLGNASPGFARVAPIAVNSVQPAQASSTNITLDFPANAVSSHAVFATRSGNAPSGAAAAGTSRINRSTATNGGHAFDGQHPNLPTIDGLDSLATFGGGFINQAGPDLGTFFPFTMIGNHPLAGGTTVIPAQITTVNLRLLNADGSLNVAVPFEFRDRLEDSPNFAQTNYRSGRHIQYADAVHRAQFFHAMGDDWHTVLHPQFVNDVTINVPQFVNIQFADGTVLTGVQSYFLARTSEGKPVVFMLDLLFNFFYTNQVIDDINAGNFTTDGLSMTMFPNTFLFSIDEQANVVSCCVLGFHTYFNDPIAIPQPRWVTLFASWISPGTFGPGFEDVAGLSHEVAESFADPFVDNTTSSWQFPGVDPKAQICQSNLEEGDPLETLATETVSLPLREGHEVFTYHPQIIPLLQWFEMGAKSNAVDGAFSFPDETALPHSALPCPL
;
A
#
# COMPACT_ATOMS: atom_id res chain seq x y z
N MET A 1 -24.29 91.38 -26.55
CA MET A 1 -25.52 90.96 -27.24
C MET A 1 -25.12 90.08 -28.42
N LYS A 2 -25.76 88.90 -28.50
CA LYS A 2 -25.97 87.91 -29.60
C LYS A 2 -25.37 88.30 -30.98
N SER A 3 -24.80 87.44 -31.82
CA SER A 3 -24.98 86.00 -32.07
C SER A 3 -23.81 85.46 -32.91
N SER A 4 -23.40 84.21 -32.70
CA SER A 4 -22.48 83.49 -33.59
C SER A 4 -23.15 82.30 -34.28
N LEU A 5 -22.67 82.03 -35.49
CA LEU A 5 -23.16 81.16 -36.55
C LEU A 5 -23.34 79.67 -36.18
N ARG A 6 -24.27 79.04 -36.92
CA ARG A 6 -24.48 77.59 -37.05
C ARG A 6 -23.38 76.94 -37.89
N PHE A 7 -22.93 75.76 -37.49
CA PHE A 7 -22.44 74.72 -38.40
C PHE A 7 -23.00 73.36 -37.92
N ALA A 8 -23.54 72.59 -38.86
CA ALA A 8 -24.08 71.26 -38.67
C ALA A 8 -22.96 70.22 -38.75
N MET A 9 -22.99 69.19 -37.90
CA MET A 9 -22.31 67.92 -38.16
C MET A 9 -23.05 66.71 -37.55
N LEU A 10 -23.06 65.67 -38.37
CA LEU A 10 -23.52 64.28 -38.27
C LEU A 10 -23.43 63.56 -36.91
N PRO A 11 -24.28 62.54 -36.66
CA PRO A 11 -24.11 61.59 -35.57
C PRO A 11 -23.09 60.51 -35.95
N ILE A 12 -22.02 60.37 -35.16
CA ILE A 12 -21.09 59.23 -35.25
C ILE A 12 -21.53 58.18 -34.23
N LEU A 13 -21.89 57.02 -34.79
CA LEU A 13 -22.14 55.75 -34.11
C LEU A 13 -20.83 55.27 -33.45
N LEU A 14 -20.75 55.29 -32.12
CA LEU A 14 -19.65 54.66 -31.37
C LEU A 14 -20.11 53.26 -30.97
N LEU A 15 -19.74 52.26 -31.76
CA LEU A 15 -19.69 50.87 -31.33
C LEU A 15 -18.58 50.75 -30.27
N GLY A 16 -18.99 50.61 -29.01
CA GLY A 16 -18.10 50.10 -27.97
C GLY A 16 -17.81 48.63 -28.22
N LEU A 17 -16.60 48.30 -28.67
CA LEU A 17 -16.06 46.96 -28.54
C LEU A 17 -15.91 46.66 -27.04
N ALA A 18 -16.87 45.92 -26.49
CA ALA A 18 -16.64 45.18 -25.27
C ALA A 18 -15.62 44.08 -25.59
N HIS A 19 -14.37 44.24 -25.14
CA HIS A 19 -13.48 43.11 -24.98
C HIS A 19 -14.10 42.17 -23.95
N LEU A 20 -14.73 41.11 -24.46
CA LEU A 20 -14.95 39.87 -23.74
C LEU A 20 -13.58 39.29 -23.40
N CYS A 21 -13.00 39.73 -22.30
CA CYS A 21 -12.13 38.86 -21.52
C CYS A 21 -13.04 37.75 -20.99
N SER A 22 -13.11 36.65 -21.73
CA SER A 22 -13.54 35.37 -21.20
C SER A 22 -12.49 34.95 -20.15
N GLY A 23 -12.60 35.51 -18.95
CA GLY A 23 -12.12 34.84 -17.76
C GLY A 23 -12.85 33.51 -17.73
N GLN A 24 -12.14 32.42 -18.00
CA GLN A 24 -12.58 31.11 -17.58
C GLN A 24 -12.77 31.22 -16.07
N ASN A 25 -14.02 31.31 -15.64
CA ASN A 25 -14.40 31.00 -14.27
C ASN A 25 -13.95 29.55 -14.05
N GLN A 26 -12.73 29.36 -13.57
CA GLN A 26 -12.32 28.13 -12.93
C GLN A 26 -13.36 27.93 -11.82
N ALA A 27 -14.21 26.92 -11.99
CA ALA A 27 -15.09 26.48 -10.93
C ALA A 27 -14.21 26.27 -9.69
N PRO A 28 -14.61 26.73 -8.50
CA PRO A 28 -13.80 26.56 -7.31
C PRO A 28 -13.61 25.06 -7.09
N VAL A 29 -12.39 24.57 -7.31
CA VAL A 29 -11.95 23.24 -6.87
C VAL A 29 -12.33 23.16 -5.40
N ARG A 30 -13.22 22.23 -5.07
CA ARG A 30 -13.78 22.13 -3.72
C ARG A 30 -12.59 21.97 -2.76
N GLY A 31 -12.44 22.93 -1.84
CA GLY A 31 -11.28 23.01 -0.95
C GLY A 31 -11.14 21.82 0.02
N PRO A 32 -10.18 21.86 0.95
CA PRO A 32 -9.84 20.76 1.87
C PRO A 32 -11.03 20.11 2.60
N LYS A 33 -12.12 20.87 2.82
CA LYS A 33 -13.37 20.38 3.41
C LYS A 33 -14.05 19.26 2.61
N ALA A 34 -13.87 19.20 1.28
CA ALA A 34 -14.44 18.14 0.46
C ALA A 34 -13.65 16.84 0.53
N VAL A 35 -12.33 16.92 0.75
CA VAL A 35 -11.47 15.74 0.98
C VAL A 35 -11.67 15.21 2.39
N LEU A 36 -11.72 16.10 3.39
CA LEU A 36 -11.85 15.73 4.81
C LEU A 36 -13.27 15.31 5.22
N GLY A 37 -14.31 15.74 4.51
CA GLY A 37 -15.69 15.45 4.89
C GLY A 37 -16.09 13.97 4.77
N ASN A 38 -15.34 13.19 3.98
CA ASN A 38 -15.58 11.78 3.67
C ASN A 38 -14.29 10.94 3.66
N ALA A 39 -13.23 11.38 4.36
CA ALA A 39 -11.98 10.63 4.41
C ALA A 39 -12.18 9.36 5.26
N SER A 40 -12.35 8.22 4.60
CA SER A 40 -12.27 6.91 5.25
C SER A 40 -10.87 6.32 5.01
N PRO A 41 -10.28 5.63 5.99
CA PRO A 41 -9.11 4.82 5.73
C PRO A 41 -9.43 3.74 4.69
N GLY A 42 -8.41 3.32 3.96
CA GLY A 42 -8.51 2.34 2.88
C GLY A 42 -7.14 2.07 2.28
N PHE A 43 -7.07 1.00 1.49
CA PHE A 43 -5.84 0.49 0.91
C PHE A 43 -5.98 0.34 -0.60
N ALA A 44 -4.87 0.06 -1.29
CA ALA A 44 -4.89 -0.07 -2.74
C ALA A 44 -4.17 -1.34 -3.18
N ARG A 45 -4.79 -2.10 -4.08
CA ARG A 45 -4.09 -3.19 -4.74
C ARG A 45 -3.25 -2.67 -5.90
N VAL A 46 -1.93 -2.83 -5.81
CA VAL A 46 -0.99 -2.34 -6.83
C VAL A 46 -0.45 -3.49 -7.66
N ALA A 47 -0.66 -3.43 -8.97
CA ALA A 47 -0.12 -4.40 -9.91
C ALA A 47 1.42 -4.38 -9.92
N PRO A 48 2.08 -5.52 -10.20
CA PRO A 48 3.54 -5.57 -10.27
C PRO A 48 4.13 -4.60 -11.29
N ILE A 49 5.28 -4.02 -10.95
CA ILE A 49 5.89 -2.94 -11.72
C ILE A 49 7.22 -3.41 -12.32
N ALA A 50 7.34 -3.31 -13.64
CA ALA A 50 8.61 -3.65 -14.29
C ALA A 50 9.63 -2.51 -14.07
N VAL A 51 10.85 -2.81 -13.63
CA VAL A 51 11.91 -1.80 -13.40
C VAL A 51 12.28 -1.02 -14.66
N ASN A 52 11.93 -1.54 -15.84
CA ASN A 52 12.15 -0.92 -17.14
C ASN A 52 10.92 -0.17 -17.69
N SER A 53 9.78 -0.12 -16.98
CA SER A 53 8.54 0.48 -17.50
C SER A 53 8.43 1.99 -17.29
N VAL A 54 9.42 2.63 -16.65
CA VAL A 54 9.26 3.99 -16.13
C VAL A 54 9.99 5.00 -16.99
N GLN A 55 9.32 6.10 -17.32
CA GLN A 55 9.93 7.19 -18.06
C GLN A 55 10.95 7.92 -17.18
N PRO A 56 12.16 8.20 -17.69
CA PRO A 56 13.11 9.04 -16.96
C PRO A 56 12.44 10.39 -16.68
N ALA A 57 12.51 10.83 -15.42
CA ALA A 57 11.95 12.10 -14.98
C ALA A 57 12.44 13.26 -15.86
N GLN A 58 11.62 13.69 -16.82
CA GLN A 58 11.75 15.01 -17.43
C GLN A 58 10.90 15.98 -16.60
N ALA A 59 11.40 16.41 -15.46
CA ALA A 59 10.70 17.41 -14.65
C ALA A 59 11.66 18.50 -14.17
N SER A 60 11.67 19.59 -14.93
CA SER A 60 11.68 20.92 -14.29
C SER A 60 10.48 20.96 -13.34
N SER A 61 10.72 21.25 -12.05
CA SER A 61 9.79 21.08 -10.92
C SER A 61 8.47 21.87 -10.97
N THR A 62 8.14 22.53 -12.09
CA THR A 62 6.97 23.39 -12.26
C THR A 62 5.97 22.92 -13.30
N ASN A 63 6.31 21.92 -14.14
CA ASN A 63 5.46 21.50 -15.28
C ASN A 63 5.39 19.96 -15.42
N ILE A 64 5.05 19.25 -14.34
CA ILE A 64 4.83 17.80 -14.42
C ILE A 64 3.50 17.55 -15.16
N THR A 65 3.55 16.73 -16.22
CA THR A 65 2.36 16.20 -16.88
C THR A 65 2.25 14.72 -16.55
N LEU A 66 1.11 14.33 -15.98
CA LEU A 66 0.80 12.96 -15.58
C LEU A 66 -0.27 12.40 -16.52
N ASP A 67 -0.18 11.13 -16.87
CA ASP A 67 -1.18 10.48 -17.70
C ASP A 67 -2.35 9.98 -16.85
N PHE A 68 -3.57 10.34 -17.25
CA PHE A 68 -4.78 9.75 -16.68
C PHE A 68 -4.98 8.35 -17.28
N PRO A 69 -5.26 7.31 -16.45
CA PRO A 69 -5.41 5.95 -16.95
C PRO A 69 -6.49 5.84 -18.04
N ALA A 70 -6.14 5.22 -19.18
CA ALA A 70 -7.05 5.13 -20.32
C ALA A 70 -8.30 4.29 -19.99
N ASN A 71 -9.48 4.81 -20.36
CA ASN A 71 -10.79 4.19 -20.10
C ASN A 71 -11.13 4.01 -18.61
N ALA A 72 -10.47 4.75 -17.71
CA ALA A 72 -10.79 4.73 -16.29
C ALA A 72 -11.78 5.84 -15.93
N VAL A 73 -12.61 5.59 -14.91
CA VAL A 73 -13.51 6.61 -14.34
C VAL A 73 -12.88 7.36 -13.16
N SER A 74 -11.71 6.91 -12.71
CA SER A 74 -10.97 7.46 -11.57
C SER A 74 -9.46 7.29 -11.79
N SER A 75 -8.68 8.26 -11.33
CA SER A 75 -7.22 8.18 -11.33
C SER A 75 -6.67 7.03 -10.48
N HIS A 76 -7.48 6.48 -9.56
CA HIS A 76 -7.13 5.31 -8.75
C HIS A 76 -6.72 4.10 -9.60
N ALA A 77 -7.22 4.02 -10.84
CA ALA A 77 -6.86 2.96 -11.78
C ALA A 77 -5.35 2.92 -12.11
N VAL A 78 -4.57 3.95 -11.75
CA VAL A 78 -3.11 3.95 -11.85
C VAL A 78 -2.46 2.78 -11.11
N PHE A 79 -3.09 2.31 -10.03
CA PHE A 79 -2.62 1.15 -9.26
C PHE A 79 -2.96 -0.19 -9.93
N ALA A 80 -4.01 -0.22 -10.76
CA ALA A 80 -4.46 -1.45 -11.43
C ALA A 80 -3.75 -1.74 -12.75
N THR A 81 -3.07 -0.76 -13.35
CA THR A 81 -2.45 -0.92 -14.68
C THR A 81 -1.21 -1.80 -14.62
N ARG A 82 -1.31 -3.04 -15.11
CA ARG A 82 -0.16 -3.90 -15.41
C ARG A 82 0.76 -3.18 -16.39
N SER A 83 1.99 -2.88 -15.99
CA SER A 83 3.03 -2.51 -16.94
C SER A 83 3.35 -3.72 -17.82
N GLY A 84 2.78 -3.75 -19.03
CA GLY A 84 3.14 -4.71 -20.07
C GLY A 84 2.48 -6.08 -19.96
N ASN A 85 2.26 -6.68 -21.13
CA ASN A 85 1.67 -7.99 -21.33
C ASN A 85 2.46 -9.12 -20.62
N ALA A 86 2.19 -9.38 -19.35
CA ALA A 86 2.40 -10.70 -18.76
C ALA A 86 1.08 -11.49 -18.91
N PRO A 87 1.07 -12.61 -19.64
CA PRO A 87 -0.14 -13.39 -19.83
C PRO A 87 -0.66 -13.85 -18.47
N SER A 88 -1.93 -13.54 -18.18
CA SER A 88 -2.74 -14.31 -17.25
C SER A 88 -2.67 -15.78 -17.69
N GLY A 89 -2.02 -16.61 -16.89
CA GLY A 89 -1.91 -18.04 -17.16
C GLY A 89 -0.50 -18.48 -17.55
N ALA A 90 0.38 -18.51 -16.57
CA ALA A 90 1.11 -19.73 -16.31
C ALA A 90 0.80 -20.12 -14.88
N ALA A 91 -0.29 -20.87 -14.71
CA ALA A 91 -0.29 -21.85 -13.64
C ALA A 91 0.99 -22.65 -13.85
N ALA A 92 2.03 -22.38 -13.05
CA ALA A 92 3.03 -23.38 -12.82
C ALA A 92 2.29 -24.50 -12.08
N ALA A 93 1.61 -25.35 -12.85
CA ALA A 93 1.41 -26.74 -12.52
C ALA A 93 2.79 -27.41 -12.51
N GLY A 94 3.70 -26.89 -11.69
CA GLY A 94 4.76 -27.67 -11.11
C GLY A 94 4.02 -28.64 -10.22
N THR A 95 3.82 -29.86 -10.72
CA THR A 95 3.51 -30.99 -9.85
C THR A 95 4.42 -30.84 -8.63
N SER A 96 3.82 -30.61 -7.45
CA SER A 96 4.53 -30.71 -6.19
C SER A 96 5.00 -32.16 -6.08
N ARG A 97 6.13 -32.45 -6.74
CA ARG A 97 6.95 -33.57 -6.37
C ARG A 97 7.54 -33.08 -5.07
N ILE A 98 7.08 -33.69 -3.99
CA ILE A 98 7.79 -33.74 -2.72
C ILE A 98 9.19 -34.28 -3.05
N ASN A 99 10.10 -33.39 -3.44
CA ASN A 99 11.50 -33.71 -3.58
C ASN A 99 12.00 -33.75 -2.14
N ARG A 100 12.03 -34.97 -1.58
CA ARG A 100 13.04 -35.30 -0.57
C ARG A 100 14.37 -34.92 -1.19
N SER A 101 14.89 -33.74 -0.83
CA SER A 101 16.27 -33.39 -1.13
C SER A 101 17.13 -34.40 -0.35
N THR A 102 17.66 -35.36 -1.09
CA THR A 102 18.77 -36.17 -0.62
C THR A 102 19.92 -35.23 -0.35
N ALA A 103 20.24 -35.07 0.93
CA ALA A 103 21.45 -34.44 1.41
C ALA A 103 22.67 -35.00 0.65
N THR A 104 23.27 -34.19 -0.22
CA THR A 104 24.62 -34.45 -0.72
C THR A 104 25.60 -33.73 0.18
N ASN A 105 26.30 -34.54 0.99
CA ASN A 105 27.42 -34.17 1.84
C ASN A 105 28.45 -33.30 1.10
N GLY A 106 28.59 -32.06 1.55
CA GLY A 106 29.74 -31.19 1.34
C GLY A 106 29.96 -30.43 2.64
N GLY A 107 30.75 -30.99 3.54
CA GLY A 107 30.85 -30.53 4.93
C GLY A 107 31.42 -29.12 5.05
N HIS A 108 30.65 -28.24 5.68
CA HIS A 108 31.12 -27.32 6.70
C HIS A 108 30.04 -27.24 7.79
N ALA A 109 30.50 -27.12 9.03
CA ALA A 109 29.82 -27.53 10.24
C ALA A 109 29.11 -26.34 10.91
N PHE A 110 27.93 -26.62 11.49
CA PHE A 110 27.28 -25.94 12.62
C PHE A 110 26.96 -24.44 12.51
N ASP A 111 25.76 -24.13 12.02
CA ASP A 111 24.78 -23.31 12.77
C ASP A 111 23.37 -23.69 12.28
N GLY A 112 22.35 -23.67 13.13
CA GLY A 112 20.99 -24.15 12.83
C GLY A 112 20.20 -23.32 11.80
N GLN A 113 20.88 -22.63 10.89
CA GLN A 113 20.29 -21.73 9.92
C GLN A 113 20.03 -22.47 8.59
N HIS A 114 18.76 -22.67 8.28
CA HIS A 114 18.33 -22.97 6.92
C HIS A 114 18.65 -21.75 6.03
N PRO A 115 19.20 -21.96 4.81
CA PRO A 115 19.51 -20.83 3.94
C PRO A 115 18.21 -20.10 3.56
N ASN A 116 18.18 -18.79 3.76
CA ASN A 116 17.06 -17.91 3.39
C ASN A 116 17.02 -17.80 1.85
N LEU A 117 16.36 -18.75 1.19
CA LEU A 117 16.27 -18.83 -0.27
C LEU A 117 14.80 -18.83 -0.72
N PRO A 118 14.50 -18.28 -1.91
CA PRO A 118 13.16 -18.38 -2.48
C PRO A 118 12.87 -19.86 -2.83
N THR A 119 11.64 -20.30 -2.63
CA THR A 119 11.23 -21.68 -2.98
C THR A 119 10.80 -21.85 -4.44
N ILE A 120 10.80 -20.77 -5.22
CA ILE A 120 10.43 -20.76 -6.64
C ILE A 120 11.69 -20.83 -7.50
N ASP A 121 11.83 -21.92 -8.26
CA ASP A 121 12.93 -22.10 -9.22
C ASP A 121 12.94 -20.98 -10.27
N GLY A 122 14.13 -20.41 -10.52
CA GLY A 122 14.30 -19.34 -11.50
C GLY A 122 13.88 -17.96 -11.01
N LEU A 123 13.58 -17.80 -9.73
CA LEU A 123 13.29 -16.54 -9.07
C LEU A 123 14.45 -16.12 -8.15
N ASP A 124 14.77 -14.82 -8.17
CA ASP A 124 15.66 -14.15 -7.22
C ASP A 124 14.80 -13.21 -6.37
N SER A 125 14.54 -13.59 -5.12
CA SER A 125 13.69 -12.86 -4.18
C SER A 125 13.99 -13.30 -2.75
N LEU A 126 13.34 -12.65 -1.78
CA LEU A 126 13.39 -12.98 -0.37
C LEU A 126 12.95 -14.42 -0.12
N ALA A 127 13.29 -14.95 1.06
CA ALA A 127 12.91 -16.32 1.40
C ALA A 127 11.39 -16.46 1.37
N THR A 128 10.92 -17.50 0.70
CA THR A 128 9.49 -17.81 0.55
C THR A 128 9.25 -19.29 0.74
N PHE A 129 8.04 -19.69 1.11
CA PHE A 129 7.59 -21.07 1.06
C PHE A 129 6.24 -21.18 0.35
N GLY A 130 6.04 -22.29 -0.36
CA GLY A 130 4.77 -22.61 -1.00
C GLY A 130 3.89 -23.50 -0.11
N GLY A 131 2.57 -23.32 -0.22
CA GLY A 131 1.58 -24.14 0.43
C GLY A 131 0.24 -24.09 -0.30
N GLY A 132 -0.83 -24.43 0.42
CA GLY A 132 -2.18 -24.26 -0.08
C GLY A 132 -3.23 -24.79 0.89
N PHE A 133 -4.46 -24.38 0.69
CA PHE A 133 -5.62 -24.85 1.46
C PHE A 133 -6.72 -25.33 0.52
N ILE A 134 -7.67 -26.09 1.08
CA ILE A 134 -8.87 -26.53 0.36
C ILE A 134 -10.05 -25.78 0.97
N ASN A 135 -10.83 -25.13 0.11
CA ASN A 135 -12.01 -24.42 0.58
C ASN A 135 -13.06 -25.39 1.16
N GLN A 136 -13.56 -25.06 2.34
CA GLN A 136 -14.38 -25.96 3.16
C GLN A 136 -15.88 -25.65 3.09
N ALA A 137 -16.28 -24.56 2.41
CA ALA A 137 -17.67 -24.20 2.15
C ALA A 137 -17.81 -23.34 0.88
N GLY A 138 -19.04 -22.89 0.61
CA GLY A 138 -19.33 -21.97 -0.49
C GLY A 138 -19.34 -22.62 -1.89
N PRO A 139 -19.46 -21.80 -2.95
CA PRO A 139 -19.51 -22.27 -4.34
C PRO A 139 -18.26 -23.04 -4.78
N ASP A 140 -17.10 -22.73 -4.20
CA ASP A 140 -15.82 -23.36 -4.52
C ASP A 140 -15.45 -24.49 -3.54
N LEU A 141 -16.44 -25.12 -2.88
CA LEU A 141 -16.20 -26.23 -1.95
C LEU A 141 -15.31 -27.33 -2.59
N GLY A 142 -14.22 -27.67 -1.92
CA GLY A 142 -13.27 -28.69 -2.38
C GLY A 142 -12.22 -28.20 -3.38
N THR A 143 -12.26 -26.92 -3.77
CA THR A 143 -11.22 -26.31 -4.61
C THR A 143 -9.95 -26.06 -3.81
N PHE A 144 -8.80 -26.40 -4.39
CA PHE A 144 -7.48 -26.16 -3.83
C PHE A 144 -6.95 -24.80 -4.27
N PHE A 145 -6.51 -23.99 -3.31
CA PHE A 145 -5.91 -22.68 -3.52
C PHE A 145 -4.44 -22.72 -3.09
N PRO A 146 -3.49 -22.69 -4.03
CA PRO A 146 -2.06 -22.59 -3.70
C PRO A 146 -1.74 -21.19 -3.19
N PHE A 147 -0.71 -21.08 -2.35
CA PHE A 147 -0.15 -19.80 -1.93
C PHE A 147 1.38 -19.84 -1.89
N THR A 148 1.99 -18.67 -1.95
CA THR A 148 3.40 -18.41 -1.61
C THR A 148 3.45 -17.39 -0.48
N MET A 149 4.21 -17.65 0.59
CA MET A 149 4.33 -16.75 1.74
C MET A 149 5.79 -16.46 2.07
N ILE A 150 6.08 -15.36 2.76
CA ILE A 150 7.44 -14.99 3.20
C ILE A 150 7.91 -15.92 4.32
N GLY A 151 9.16 -16.40 4.23
CA GLY A 151 9.80 -17.22 5.25
C GLY A 151 10.23 -18.60 4.77
N ASN A 152 10.88 -19.36 5.65
CA ASN A 152 11.08 -20.79 5.47
C ASN A 152 9.80 -21.56 5.83
N HIS A 153 9.65 -22.77 5.28
CA HIS A 153 8.46 -23.59 5.52
C HIS A 153 8.24 -23.87 7.03
N PRO A 154 7.01 -23.77 7.57
CA PRO A 154 6.74 -23.89 9.01
C PRO A 154 7.22 -25.20 9.64
N LEU A 155 7.08 -26.32 8.94
CA LEU A 155 7.58 -27.63 9.39
C LEU A 155 9.11 -27.72 9.52
N ALA A 156 9.87 -26.82 8.90
CA ALA A 156 11.33 -26.84 8.98
C ALA A 156 11.85 -26.36 10.35
N GLY A 157 11.06 -25.55 11.07
CA GLY A 157 11.57 -24.86 12.26
C GLY A 157 12.58 -23.76 11.90
N GLY A 158 13.26 -23.27 12.93
CA GLY A 158 14.32 -22.26 12.82
C GLY A 158 13.83 -20.85 12.44
N THR A 159 14.77 -19.90 12.44
CA THR A 159 14.46 -18.48 12.19
C THR A 159 14.91 -18.05 10.80
N THR A 160 13.97 -17.57 10.00
CA THR A 160 14.22 -16.75 8.81
C THR A 160 14.34 -15.28 9.23
N VAL A 161 15.43 -14.64 8.83
CA VAL A 161 15.65 -13.20 9.04
C VAL A 161 15.60 -12.50 7.69
N ILE A 162 14.64 -11.61 7.52
CA ILE A 162 14.46 -10.80 6.31
C ILE A 162 14.91 -9.37 6.62
N PRO A 163 15.88 -8.80 5.88
CA PRO A 163 16.17 -7.37 5.95
C PRO A 163 14.92 -6.55 5.61
N ALA A 164 14.52 -5.63 6.47
CA ALA A 164 13.50 -4.62 6.17
C ALA A 164 14.20 -3.33 5.76
N GLN A 165 14.33 -3.10 4.46
CA GLN A 165 15.08 -1.98 3.90
C GLN A 165 14.18 -0.76 3.81
N ILE A 166 14.43 0.22 4.67
CA ILE A 166 13.54 1.36 4.89
C ILE A 166 14.14 2.62 4.27
N THR A 167 13.44 3.16 3.28
CA THR A 167 13.63 4.53 2.80
C THR A 167 12.60 5.43 3.47
N THR A 168 13.04 6.47 4.18
CA THR A 168 12.10 7.46 4.76
C THR A 168 11.94 8.67 3.84
N VAL A 169 10.73 9.19 3.75
CA VAL A 169 10.39 10.30 2.85
C VAL A 169 10.09 11.57 3.63
N ASN A 170 10.78 12.65 3.28
CA ASN A 170 10.45 14.01 3.73
C ASN A 170 9.76 14.74 2.58
N LEU A 171 8.68 15.48 2.87
CA LEU A 171 8.00 16.27 1.84
C LEU A 171 8.29 17.75 1.98
N ARG A 172 8.51 18.42 0.84
CA ARG A 172 8.52 19.86 0.70
C ARG A 172 7.35 20.27 -0.19
N LEU A 173 6.25 20.64 0.44
CA LEU A 173 5.05 21.12 -0.25
C LEU A 173 5.34 22.52 -0.78
N LEU A 174 5.22 22.71 -2.09
CA LEU A 174 5.50 23.99 -2.74
C LEU A 174 4.23 24.80 -2.94
N ASN A 175 4.38 26.12 -3.00
CA ASN A 175 3.37 27.05 -3.53
C ASN A 175 3.39 27.02 -5.07
N ALA A 176 2.41 27.67 -5.69
CA ALA A 176 2.30 27.81 -7.14
C ALA A 176 3.52 28.49 -7.79
N ASP A 177 4.21 29.37 -7.05
CA ASP A 177 5.43 30.05 -7.50
C ASP A 177 6.71 29.23 -7.29
N GLY A 178 6.59 28.00 -6.79
CA GLY A 178 7.71 27.10 -6.48
C GLY A 178 8.40 27.39 -5.15
N SER A 179 7.99 28.42 -4.41
CA SER A 179 8.49 28.65 -3.05
C SER A 179 8.00 27.57 -2.09
N LEU A 180 8.76 27.33 -1.00
CA LEU A 180 8.36 26.36 0.02
C LEU A 180 7.13 26.88 0.78
N ASN A 181 6.06 26.09 0.80
CA ASN A 181 4.88 26.31 1.65
C ASN A 181 5.10 25.68 3.03
N VAL A 182 5.27 24.36 3.06
CA VAL A 182 5.41 23.58 4.30
C VAL A 182 6.43 22.46 4.09
N ALA A 183 7.31 22.26 5.07
CA ALA A 183 8.11 21.06 5.19
C ALA A 183 7.38 20.05 6.10
N VAL A 184 7.30 18.80 5.67
CA VAL A 184 6.69 17.69 6.41
C VAL A 184 7.78 16.61 6.54
N PRO A 185 8.58 16.63 7.62
CA PRO A 185 9.63 15.65 7.81
C PRO A 185 9.05 14.29 8.26
N PHE A 186 9.79 13.21 7.98
CA PHE A 186 9.55 11.92 8.62
C PHE A 186 10.19 11.92 10.02
N GLU A 187 9.42 12.32 11.03
CA GLU A 187 9.89 12.44 12.42
C GLU A 187 9.63 11.19 13.27
N PHE A 188 9.16 10.10 12.66
CA PHE A 188 8.63 8.93 13.37
C PHE A 188 9.59 7.74 13.38
N ARG A 189 10.88 7.96 13.07
CA ARG A 189 11.88 6.88 12.96
C ARG A 189 11.96 6.01 14.21
N ASP A 190 12.16 6.62 15.38
CA ASP A 190 12.31 5.87 16.63
C ASP A 190 11.00 5.12 16.96
N ARG A 191 9.85 5.79 16.82
CA ARG A 191 8.52 5.19 17.02
C ARG A 191 8.25 4.04 16.05
N LEU A 192 8.75 4.12 14.82
CA LEU A 192 8.64 3.06 13.83
C LEU A 192 9.46 1.84 14.26
N GLU A 193 10.73 2.03 14.61
CA GLU A 193 11.65 0.97 15.04
C GLU A 193 11.21 0.28 16.34
N ASP A 194 10.68 1.06 17.29
CA ASP A 194 10.15 0.55 18.55
C ASP A 194 8.75 -0.07 18.43
N SER A 195 8.14 -0.01 17.23
CA SER A 195 6.79 -0.52 17.00
C SER A 195 6.73 -2.05 17.01
N PRO A 196 5.55 -2.66 17.20
CA PRO A 196 5.38 -4.10 17.21
C PRO A 196 5.83 -4.80 15.91
N ASN A 197 5.95 -4.07 14.80
CA ASN A 197 6.45 -4.60 13.53
C ASN A 197 7.92 -5.01 13.60
N PHE A 198 8.72 -4.38 14.46
CA PHE A 198 10.16 -4.66 14.60
C PHE A 198 10.56 -4.98 16.04
N ALA A 199 9.95 -4.34 17.03
CA ALA A 199 10.15 -4.62 18.43
C ALA A 199 9.44 -5.91 18.85
N GLN A 200 10.11 -6.67 19.70
CA GLN A 200 9.60 -7.93 20.21
C GLN A 200 8.68 -7.73 21.41
N THR A 201 7.58 -8.45 21.45
CA THR A 201 6.68 -8.51 22.61
C THR A 201 6.06 -9.90 22.74
N ASN A 202 5.16 -10.08 23.71
CA ASN A 202 4.48 -11.34 23.96
C ASN A 202 3.09 -11.36 23.32
N TYR A 203 2.82 -12.43 22.58
CA TYR A 203 1.52 -12.73 22.01
C TYR A 203 1.05 -14.13 22.43
N ARG A 204 -0.18 -14.51 22.08
CA ARG A 204 -0.68 -15.88 22.34
C ARG A 204 0.05 -16.93 21.48
N SER A 205 0.54 -16.55 20.29
CA SER A 205 1.28 -17.42 19.38
C SER A 205 2.79 -17.56 19.69
N GLY A 206 3.30 -16.81 20.66
CA GLY A 206 4.70 -16.90 21.09
C GLY A 206 5.17 -15.72 21.93
N ARG A 207 6.38 -15.82 22.47
CA ARG A 207 6.99 -14.81 23.37
C ARG A 207 8.19 -14.17 22.71
N HIS A 208 8.41 -12.89 22.98
CA HIS A 208 9.51 -12.12 22.42
C HIS A 208 9.59 -12.21 20.88
N ILE A 209 8.46 -11.99 20.22
CA ILE A 209 8.32 -12.05 18.76
C ILE A 209 7.75 -10.74 18.21
N GLN A 210 7.92 -10.53 16.91
CA GLN A 210 7.37 -9.39 16.17
C GLN A 210 5.92 -9.64 15.76
N TYR A 211 5.19 -8.59 15.38
CA TYR A 211 3.77 -8.67 15.05
C TYR A 211 3.46 -9.62 13.89
N ALA A 212 4.13 -9.43 12.75
CA ALA A 212 3.94 -10.29 11.57
C ALA A 212 4.35 -11.75 11.85
N ASP A 213 5.45 -11.97 12.58
CA ASP A 213 5.82 -13.30 13.07
C ASP A 213 4.71 -13.91 13.95
N ALA A 214 4.08 -13.10 14.82
CA ALA A 214 2.99 -13.57 15.67
C ALA A 214 1.74 -13.96 14.89
N VAL A 215 1.36 -13.21 13.85
CA VAL A 215 0.26 -13.55 12.93
C VAL A 215 0.58 -14.83 12.17
N HIS A 216 1.78 -14.91 11.58
CA HIS A 216 2.22 -16.05 10.80
C HIS A 216 2.36 -17.34 11.63
N ARG A 217 2.80 -17.23 12.89
CA ARG A 217 2.78 -18.33 13.86
C ARG A 217 1.37 -18.69 14.32
N ALA A 218 0.43 -17.74 14.37
CA ALA A 218 -0.95 -18.02 14.74
C ALA A 218 -1.66 -18.91 13.70
N GLN A 219 -1.50 -18.61 12.41
CA GLN A 219 -2.10 -19.40 11.32
C GLN A 219 -1.49 -20.82 11.20
N PHE A 220 -0.20 -21.01 11.51
CA PHE A 220 0.47 -22.32 11.45
C PHE A 220 0.72 -22.97 12.81
N PHE A 221 0.03 -22.53 13.85
CA PHE A 221 0.35 -22.82 15.25
C PHE A 221 0.49 -24.32 15.59
N HIS A 222 -0.34 -25.16 14.97
CA HIS A 222 -0.34 -26.62 15.19
C HIS A 222 0.48 -27.42 14.17
N ALA A 223 1.12 -26.74 13.21
CA ALA A 223 1.97 -27.35 12.20
C ALA A 223 3.43 -26.95 12.35
N MET A 224 3.73 -25.71 12.75
CA MET A 224 5.08 -25.17 12.80
C MET A 224 6.01 -25.92 13.77
N GLY A 225 7.31 -25.90 13.48
CA GLY A 225 8.33 -26.25 14.47
C GLY A 225 8.31 -25.26 15.64
N ASP A 226 8.68 -25.72 16.83
CA ASP A 226 8.61 -24.91 18.07
C ASP A 226 9.37 -23.58 17.96
N ASP A 227 10.50 -23.59 17.25
CA ASP A 227 11.43 -22.48 17.02
C ASP A 227 11.25 -21.79 15.64
N TRP A 228 10.14 -22.04 14.95
CA TRP A 228 9.89 -21.45 13.64
C TRP A 228 9.58 -19.96 13.71
N HIS A 229 10.39 -19.12 13.10
CA HIS A 229 10.19 -17.68 13.09
C HIS A 229 10.46 -17.09 11.71
N THR A 230 9.71 -16.05 11.34
CA THR A 230 10.04 -15.15 10.23
C THR A 230 10.09 -13.73 10.78
N VAL A 231 11.29 -13.18 10.93
CA VAL A 231 11.52 -11.87 11.57
C VAL A 231 12.07 -10.86 10.58
N LEU A 232 11.64 -9.61 10.74
CA LEU A 232 12.17 -8.45 10.04
C LEU A 232 13.32 -7.82 10.83
N HIS A 233 14.40 -7.46 10.14
CA HIS A 233 15.49 -6.69 10.71
C HIS A 233 15.51 -5.30 10.09
N PRO A 234 15.09 -4.23 10.79
CA PRO A 234 15.00 -2.89 10.21
C PRO A 234 16.37 -2.37 9.81
N GLN A 235 16.47 -1.82 8.60
CA GLN A 235 17.67 -1.21 8.03
C GLN A 235 17.27 0.08 7.32
N PHE A 236 17.55 1.24 7.94
CA PHE A 236 17.34 2.52 7.28
C PHE A 236 18.41 2.75 6.22
N VAL A 237 18.05 2.58 4.95
CA VAL A 237 18.98 2.60 3.82
C VAL A 237 19.05 3.96 3.13
N ASN A 238 17.99 4.77 3.24
CA ASN A 238 17.92 6.08 2.59
C ASN A 238 16.98 7.06 3.30
N ASP A 239 17.24 8.36 3.14
CA ASP A 239 16.40 9.46 3.60
C ASP A 239 16.22 10.45 2.46
N VAL A 240 15.03 10.49 1.87
CA VAL A 240 14.78 11.25 0.65
C VAL A 240 13.92 12.48 0.92
N THR A 241 14.08 13.51 0.09
CA THR A 241 13.25 14.72 0.15
C THR A 241 12.58 14.94 -1.18
N ILE A 242 11.25 14.90 -1.19
CA ILE A 242 10.43 15.06 -2.39
C ILE A 242 9.83 16.47 -2.39
N ASN A 243 10.09 17.22 -3.45
CA ASN A 243 9.43 18.51 -3.68
C ASN A 243 8.09 18.26 -4.38
N VAL A 244 6.99 18.53 -3.68
CA VAL A 244 5.63 18.31 -4.18
C VAL A 244 5.11 19.64 -4.74
N PRO A 245 4.98 19.80 -6.08
CA PRO A 245 4.43 21.03 -6.66
C PRO A 245 2.97 21.21 -6.23
N GLN A 246 2.46 22.43 -6.13
CA GLN A 246 1.04 22.68 -5.79
C GLN A 246 0.07 22.21 -6.88
N PHE A 247 0.52 22.29 -8.13
CA PHE A 247 -0.27 21.98 -9.30
C PHE A 247 0.50 21.08 -10.26
N VAL A 248 -0.24 20.23 -10.97
CA VAL A 248 0.26 19.39 -12.07
C VAL A 248 -0.64 19.54 -13.30
N ASN A 249 -0.15 19.06 -14.43
CA ASN A 249 -0.96 18.86 -15.63
C ASN A 249 -1.36 17.38 -15.71
N ILE A 250 -2.54 17.12 -16.28
CA ILE A 250 -3.06 15.77 -16.50
C ILE A 250 -3.42 15.62 -17.96
N GLN A 251 -2.84 14.62 -18.61
CA GLN A 251 -3.11 14.29 -20.00
C GLN A 251 -4.05 13.08 -20.08
N PHE A 252 -5.09 13.19 -20.90
CA PHE A 252 -6.08 12.14 -21.13
C PHE A 252 -5.77 11.36 -22.41
N ALA A 253 -6.38 10.17 -22.54
CA ALA A 253 -6.16 9.28 -23.69
C ALA A 253 -6.59 9.88 -25.04
N ASP A 254 -7.51 10.84 -25.04
CA ASP A 254 -7.94 11.59 -26.23
C ASP A 254 -6.97 12.73 -26.63
N GLY A 255 -5.89 12.92 -25.86
CA GLY A 255 -4.90 13.98 -26.03
C GLY A 255 -5.26 15.30 -25.34
N THR A 256 -6.40 15.39 -24.67
CA THR A 256 -6.77 16.56 -23.86
C THR A 256 -5.82 16.71 -22.70
N VAL A 257 -5.40 17.94 -22.39
CA VAL A 257 -4.56 18.25 -21.23
C VAL A 257 -5.28 19.24 -20.32
N LEU A 258 -5.55 18.82 -19.08
CA LEU A 258 -5.98 19.70 -18.00
C LEU A 258 -4.74 20.26 -17.30
N THR A 259 -4.71 21.57 -17.09
CA THR A 259 -3.59 22.25 -16.43
C THR A 259 -4.03 22.85 -15.12
N GLY A 260 -3.12 23.00 -14.17
CA GLY A 260 -3.44 23.59 -12.87
C GLY A 260 -4.26 22.68 -11.95
N VAL A 261 -4.14 21.36 -12.09
CA VAL A 261 -4.84 20.40 -11.23
C VAL A 261 -4.16 20.38 -9.86
N GLN A 262 -4.93 20.59 -8.79
CA GLN A 262 -4.42 20.57 -7.42
C GLN A 262 -3.85 19.18 -7.11
N SER A 263 -2.58 19.12 -6.73
CA SER A 263 -1.86 17.86 -6.51
C SER A 263 -1.79 17.43 -5.04
N TYR A 264 -2.02 18.36 -4.10
CA TYR A 264 -2.09 18.04 -2.68
C TYR A 264 -3.08 18.93 -1.94
N PHE A 265 -3.66 18.43 -0.86
CA PHE A 265 -4.35 19.22 0.15
C PHE A 265 -3.62 19.10 1.48
N LEU A 266 -3.65 20.17 2.27
CA LEU A 266 -3.04 20.21 3.59
C LEU A 266 -4.12 20.33 4.66
N ALA A 267 -4.10 19.42 5.61
CA ALA A 267 -4.84 19.48 6.86
C ALA A 267 -3.87 19.51 8.05
N ARG A 268 -4.42 19.61 9.26
CA ARG A 268 -3.65 19.50 10.50
C ARG A 268 -4.41 18.65 11.52
N THR A 269 -3.68 17.85 12.28
CA THR A 269 -4.23 17.19 13.47
C THR A 269 -4.61 18.22 14.53
N SER A 270 -5.30 17.77 15.59
CA SER A 270 -5.59 18.60 16.77
C SER A 270 -4.33 19.17 17.43
N GLU A 271 -3.21 18.46 17.34
CA GLU A 271 -1.88 18.86 17.83
C GLU A 271 -1.12 19.77 16.84
N GLY A 272 -1.71 20.07 15.68
CA GLY A 272 -1.13 20.95 14.68
C GLY A 272 -0.16 20.29 13.71
N LYS A 273 0.04 18.96 13.79
CA LYS A 273 0.90 18.22 12.85
C LYS A 273 0.31 18.27 11.44
N PRO A 274 1.10 18.55 10.39
CA PRO A 274 0.61 18.56 9.02
C PRO A 274 0.16 17.16 8.59
N VAL A 275 -0.97 17.12 7.89
CA VAL A 275 -1.51 15.93 7.21
C VAL A 275 -1.67 16.25 5.74
N VAL A 276 -1.08 15.43 4.87
CA VAL A 276 -1.01 15.64 3.43
C VAL A 276 -1.96 14.66 2.75
N PHE A 277 -2.85 15.17 1.91
CA PHE A 277 -3.59 14.34 0.97
C PHE A 277 -2.99 14.56 -0.41
N MET A 278 -2.28 13.58 -0.96
CA MET A 278 -1.57 13.67 -2.24
C MET A 278 -2.37 13.01 -3.34
N LEU A 279 -2.37 13.60 -4.54
CA LEU A 279 -2.97 13.00 -5.73
C LEU A 279 -2.26 11.69 -6.05
N ASP A 280 -3.01 10.60 -6.17
CA ASP A 280 -2.48 9.26 -6.46
C ASP A 280 -1.59 9.19 -7.72
N LEU A 281 -1.92 9.90 -8.80
CA LEU A 281 -1.07 9.97 -10.00
C LEU A 281 0.32 10.55 -9.69
N LEU A 282 0.36 11.63 -8.90
CA LEU A 282 1.61 12.29 -8.55
C LEU A 282 2.41 11.44 -7.56
N PHE A 283 1.72 10.84 -6.59
CA PHE A 283 2.32 9.88 -5.68
C PHE A 283 2.94 8.71 -6.43
N ASN A 284 2.18 8.08 -7.35
CA ASN A 284 2.64 6.94 -8.12
C ASN A 284 3.90 7.27 -8.94
N PHE A 285 3.95 8.46 -9.54
CA PHE A 285 5.14 8.98 -10.21
C PHE A 285 6.35 9.06 -9.26
N PHE A 286 6.19 9.64 -8.07
CA PHE A 286 7.29 9.78 -7.11
C PHE A 286 7.73 8.45 -6.50
N TYR A 287 6.78 7.65 -6.01
CA TYR A 287 7.02 6.36 -5.39
C TYR A 287 7.76 5.43 -6.35
N THR A 288 7.26 5.29 -7.57
CA THR A 288 7.84 4.38 -8.56
C THR A 288 9.29 4.77 -8.91
N ASN A 289 9.55 6.06 -9.15
CA ASN A 289 10.90 6.53 -9.44
C ASN A 289 11.83 6.32 -8.23
N GLN A 290 11.36 6.60 -7.01
CA GLN A 290 12.15 6.42 -5.81
C GLN A 290 12.53 4.96 -5.56
N VAL A 291 11.59 4.04 -5.71
CA VAL A 291 11.87 2.59 -5.56
C VAL A 291 12.91 2.14 -6.58
N ILE A 292 12.80 2.58 -7.85
CA ILE A 292 13.79 2.26 -8.88
C ILE A 292 15.16 2.87 -8.58
N ASP A 293 15.20 4.11 -8.08
CA ASP A 293 16.46 4.75 -7.68
C ASP A 293 17.14 3.97 -6.54
N ASP A 294 16.37 3.50 -5.55
CA ASP A 294 16.89 2.67 -4.46
C ASP A 294 17.34 1.28 -4.93
N ILE A 295 16.62 0.65 -5.87
CA ILE A 295 17.06 -0.60 -6.52
C ILE A 295 18.40 -0.38 -7.26
N ASN A 296 18.50 0.68 -8.07
CA ASN A 296 19.70 0.99 -8.84
C ASN A 296 20.90 1.37 -7.96
N ALA A 297 20.64 1.97 -6.79
CA ALA A 297 21.65 2.29 -5.80
C ALA A 297 22.10 1.06 -4.97
N GLY A 298 21.38 -0.06 -5.06
CA GLY A 298 21.60 -1.23 -4.21
C GLY A 298 21.10 -1.06 -2.77
N ASN A 299 20.26 -0.05 -2.52
CA ASN A 299 19.58 0.14 -1.23
C ASN A 299 18.45 -0.87 -1.06
N PHE A 300 17.72 -1.14 -2.15
CA PHE A 300 16.69 -2.17 -2.21
C PHE A 300 17.23 -3.41 -2.93
N THR A 301 17.27 -4.55 -2.23
CA THR A 301 17.75 -5.83 -2.73
C THR A 301 16.62 -6.86 -2.77
N THR A 302 16.78 -7.87 -3.61
CA THR A 302 15.75 -8.90 -3.82
C THR A 302 15.52 -9.75 -2.58
N ASP A 303 16.52 -9.91 -1.72
CA ASP A 303 16.47 -10.73 -0.49
C ASP A 303 15.85 -10.02 0.73
N GLY A 304 15.41 -8.77 0.58
CA GLY A 304 14.77 -7.97 1.63
C GLY A 304 13.34 -7.56 1.30
N LEU A 305 12.61 -7.12 2.34
CA LEU A 305 11.34 -6.42 2.20
C LEU A 305 11.64 -4.91 2.12
N SER A 306 11.40 -4.32 0.96
CA SER A 306 11.62 -2.89 0.72
C SER A 306 10.44 -2.07 1.25
N MET A 307 10.71 -0.99 1.98
CA MET A 307 9.68 -0.17 2.63
C MET A 307 9.93 1.30 2.34
N THR A 308 8.96 1.97 1.71
CA THR A 308 9.00 3.43 1.53
C THR A 308 8.03 4.09 2.49
N MET A 309 8.57 4.70 3.55
CA MET A 309 7.79 5.22 4.68
C MET A 309 7.53 6.71 4.53
N PHE A 310 6.25 7.10 4.50
CA PHE A 310 5.83 8.50 4.39
C PHE A 310 5.26 9.06 5.71
N PRO A 311 5.38 10.38 5.96
CA PRO A 311 4.79 11.03 7.11
C PRO A 311 3.35 11.46 6.80
N ASN A 312 2.35 11.13 7.62
CA ASN A 312 0.95 11.62 7.51
C ASN A 312 0.47 11.92 6.07
N THR A 313 0.75 11.04 5.11
CA THR A 313 0.52 11.25 3.68
C THR A 313 -0.41 10.17 3.17
N PHE A 314 -1.56 10.59 2.68
CA PHE A 314 -2.64 9.71 2.25
C PHE A 314 -3.09 10.09 0.86
N LEU A 315 -3.58 9.13 0.08
CA LEU A 315 -3.81 9.37 -1.35
C LEU A 315 -5.28 9.65 -1.64
N PHE A 316 -5.55 10.65 -2.46
CA PHE A 316 -6.88 10.88 -3.02
C PHE A 316 -6.87 10.67 -4.53
N SER A 317 -8.03 10.33 -5.07
CA SER A 317 -8.23 10.12 -6.50
C SER A 317 -9.23 11.13 -7.08
N ILE A 318 -9.10 11.38 -8.36
CA ILE A 318 -9.97 12.28 -9.13
C ILE A 318 -10.65 11.57 -10.30
N ASP A 319 -11.81 12.09 -10.73
CA ASP A 319 -12.43 11.70 -12.00
C ASP A 319 -11.80 12.42 -13.21
N GLU A 320 -12.33 12.13 -14.39
CA GLU A 320 -11.94 12.74 -15.67
C GLU A 320 -12.16 14.27 -15.72
N GLN A 321 -12.94 14.83 -14.80
CA GLN A 321 -13.19 16.26 -14.67
C GLN A 321 -12.36 16.90 -13.54
N ALA A 322 -11.38 16.16 -13.00
CA ALA A 322 -10.54 16.55 -11.87
C ALA A 322 -11.31 16.84 -10.56
N ASN A 323 -12.51 16.28 -10.40
CA ASN A 323 -13.18 16.29 -9.11
C ASN A 323 -12.63 15.16 -8.24
N VAL A 324 -12.39 15.44 -6.96
CA VAL A 324 -12.05 14.39 -5.99
C VAL A 324 -13.23 13.43 -5.85
N VAL A 325 -12.98 12.14 -6.10
CA VAL A 325 -14.01 11.08 -6.07
C VAL A 325 -13.81 10.06 -4.96
N SER A 326 -12.57 9.85 -4.51
CA SER A 326 -12.27 8.96 -3.40
C SER A 326 -11.10 9.45 -2.57
N CYS A 327 -11.13 9.06 -1.31
CA CYS A 327 -10.05 9.13 -0.35
C CYS A 327 -10.38 8.10 0.76
N CYS A 328 -9.42 7.40 1.36
CA CYS A 328 -7.98 7.61 1.26
C CYS A 328 -7.21 6.28 1.14
N VAL A 329 -6.12 6.25 0.37
CA VAL A 329 -5.17 5.12 0.37
C VAL A 329 -4.07 5.41 1.39
N LEU A 330 -3.85 4.48 2.32
CA LEU A 330 -2.95 4.63 3.46
C LEU A 330 -1.68 3.78 3.35
N GLY A 331 -1.77 2.72 2.56
CA GLY A 331 -0.68 1.80 2.26
C GLY A 331 -1.02 0.93 1.06
N PHE A 332 -0.01 0.21 0.60
CA PHE A 332 -0.13 -0.97 -0.25
C PHE A 332 1.21 -1.72 -0.26
N HIS A 333 1.19 -3.02 -0.57
CA HIS A 333 2.36 -3.76 -1.04
C HIS A 333 2.23 -4.16 -2.51
N THR A 334 3.38 -4.42 -3.12
CA THR A 334 3.53 -4.94 -4.48
C THR A 334 4.94 -5.49 -4.67
N TYR A 335 5.34 -5.79 -5.90
CA TYR A 335 6.74 -6.05 -6.20
C TYR A 335 7.18 -5.37 -7.49
N PHE A 336 8.46 -5.01 -7.52
CA PHE A 336 9.14 -4.62 -8.74
C PHE A 336 9.85 -5.83 -9.33
N ASN A 337 9.93 -5.92 -10.66
CA ASN A 337 10.65 -7.01 -11.31
C ASN A 337 11.41 -6.57 -12.56
N ASP A 338 12.46 -7.34 -12.90
CA ASP A 338 13.01 -7.34 -14.26
C ASP A 338 12.41 -8.53 -15.03
N PRO A 339 11.43 -8.30 -15.94
CA PRO A 339 10.74 -9.38 -16.62
C PRO A 339 11.61 -10.14 -17.63
N ILE A 340 12.80 -9.64 -17.98
CA ILE A 340 13.68 -10.25 -18.98
C ILE A 340 14.93 -10.92 -18.39
N ALA A 341 15.23 -10.69 -17.10
CA ALA A 341 16.37 -11.31 -16.42
C ALA A 341 16.08 -12.78 -16.02
N ILE A 342 17.14 -13.60 -15.96
CA ILE A 342 17.09 -15.01 -15.51
C ILE A 342 18.28 -15.27 -14.57
N PRO A 343 18.05 -15.63 -13.28
CA PRO A 343 16.75 -15.69 -12.61
C PRO A 343 16.04 -14.32 -12.62
N GLN A 344 14.70 -14.33 -12.54
CA GLN A 344 13.92 -13.09 -12.48
C GLN A 344 14.07 -12.46 -11.09
N PRO A 345 14.59 -11.24 -10.95
CA PRO A 345 14.59 -10.54 -9.68
C PRO A 345 13.18 -10.02 -9.35
N ARG A 346 12.77 -10.18 -8.10
CA ARG A 346 11.57 -9.57 -7.51
C ARG A 346 11.93 -8.86 -6.21
N TRP A 347 11.78 -7.54 -6.21
CA TRP A 347 11.87 -6.69 -5.03
C TRP A 347 10.48 -6.52 -4.46
N VAL A 348 10.14 -7.27 -3.40
CA VAL A 348 8.89 -7.08 -2.66
C VAL A 348 8.97 -5.73 -1.96
N THR A 349 7.99 -4.87 -2.20
CA THR A 349 7.99 -3.49 -1.74
C THR A 349 6.65 -3.10 -1.16
N LEU A 350 6.68 -2.21 -0.17
CA LEU A 350 5.47 -1.59 0.36
C LEU A 350 5.62 -0.08 0.50
N PHE A 351 4.48 0.58 0.42
CA PHE A 351 4.26 1.95 0.87
C PHE A 351 3.40 1.89 2.12
N ALA A 352 3.78 2.62 3.17
CA ALA A 352 2.91 2.90 4.29
C ALA A 352 3.18 4.31 4.81
N SER A 353 2.14 4.93 5.37
CA SER A 353 2.29 6.22 6.05
C SER A 353 2.08 6.11 7.56
N TRP A 354 2.89 6.84 8.33
CA TRP A 354 2.61 7.06 9.75
C TRP A 354 1.31 7.85 9.90
N ILE A 355 0.41 7.37 10.77
CA ILE A 355 -0.89 8.01 11.01
C ILE A 355 -0.86 8.73 12.35
N SER A 356 -0.74 10.06 12.34
CA SER A 356 -0.81 10.81 13.59
C SER A 356 -2.21 10.69 14.23
N PRO A 357 -2.28 10.63 15.58
CA PRO A 357 -3.55 10.53 16.31
C PRO A 357 -4.62 11.54 15.86
N GLY A 358 -5.86 11.08 15.79
CA GLY A 358 -7.00 11.90 15.38
C GLY A 358 -7.12 12.18 13.88
N THR A 359 -6.39 11.45 13.02
CA THR A 359 -6.50 11.60 11.56
C THR A 359 -7.71 10.85 10.99
N PHE A 360 -7.86 9.54 11.25
CA PHE A 360 -8.92 8.70 10.69
C PHE A 360 -9.96 8.19 11.70
N GLY A 361 -9.77 8.48 12.99
CA GLY A 361 -10.65 8.07 14.07
C GLY A 361 -9.86 7.45 15.22
N PRO A 362 -10.47 7.31 16.41
CA PRO A 362 -9.79 6.69 17.54
C PRO A 362 -9.51 5.21 17.23
N GLY A 363 -8.28 4.79 17.48
CA GLY A 363 -7.84 3.40 17.30
C GLY A 363 -7.17 3.13 15.95
N PHE A 364 -7.46 3.89 14.89
CA PHE A 364 -6.76 3.74 13.61
C PHE A 364 -5.65 4.78 13.46
N GLU A 365 -4.50 4.48 14.06
CA GLU A 365 -3.41 5.44 14.27
C GLU A 365 -2.04 4.76 14.12
N ASP A 366 -0.97 5.55 14.22
CA ASP A 366 0.44 5.15 14.22
C ASP A 366 0.87 4.20 13.08
N VAL A 367 0.99 2.92 13.39
CA VAL A 367 1.49 1.84 12.55
C VAL A 367 0.39 0.94 12.03
N ALA A 368 -0.89 1.30 12.19
CA ALA A 368 -2.03 0.52 11.68
C ALA A 368 -1.83 0.15 10.20
N GLY A 369 -1.59 1.16 9.35
CA GLY A 369 -1.31 0.93 7.92
C GLY A 369 -0.04 0.11 7.68
N LEU A 370 1.04 0.33 8.43
CA LEU A 370 2.26 -0.46 8.27
C LEU A 370 2.04 -1.93 8.64
N SER A 371 1.36 -2.21 9.75
CA SER A 371 1.11 -3.58 10.19
C SER A 371 0.19 -4.34 9.25
N HIS A 372 -0.74 -3.64 8.59
CA HIS A 372 -1.54 -4.15 7.49
C HIS A 372 -0.62 -4.60 6.36
N GLU A 373 0.15 -3.67 5.76
CA GLU A 373 0.99 -3.98 4.60
C GLU A 373 2.05 -5.05 4.87
N VAL A 374 2.61 -5.07 6.08
CA VAL A 374 3.60 -6.08 6.44
C VAL A 374 2.96 -7.45 6.56
N ALA A 375 1.77 -7.56 7.17
CA ALA A 375 1.08 -8.84 7.27
C ALA A 375 0.65 -9.35 5.89
N GLU A 376 0.11 -8.48 5.04
CA GLU A 376 -0.25 -8.85 3.67
C GLU A 376 0.96 -9.21 2.82
N SER A 377 2.07 -8.48 2.94
CA SER A 377 3.32 -8.86 2.27
C SER A 377 3.81 -10.24 2.70
N PHE A 378 3.61 -10.64 3.96
CA PHE A 378 3.96 -11.98 4.43
C PHE A 378 3.05 -13.05 3.82
N ALA A 379 1.75 -12.76 3.72
CA ALA A 379 0.74 -13.68 3.24
C ALA A 379 0.70 -13.80 1.71
N ASP A 380 0.99 -12.73 0.97
CA ASP A 380 0.96 -12.63 -0.49
C ASP A 380 2.04 -11.66 -1.04
N PRO A 381 3.34 -12.03 -0.96
CA PRO A 381 4.44 -11.17 -1.37
C PRO A 381 4.45 -10.82 -2.87
N PHE A 382 3.71 -11.58 -3.69
CA PHE A 382 3.66 -11.41 -5.14
C PHE A 382 2.27 -11.03 -5.65
N VAL A 383 1.38 -10.61 -4.76
CA VAL A 383 0.01 -10.14 -5.06
C VAL A 383 -0.77 -11.10 -5.98
N ASP A 384 -0.44 -12.39 -5.93
CA ASP A 384 -0.93 -13.44 -6.83
C ASP A 384 -1.52 -14.66 -6.10
N ASN A 385 -1.59 -14.63 -4.77
CA ASN A 385 -2.30 -15.63 -3.99
C ASN A 385 -3.81 -15.43 -4.09
N THR A 386 -4.47 -16.31 -4.84
CA THR A 386 -5.93 -16.29 -5.01
C THR A 386 -6.65 -17.07 -3.93
N THR A 387 -7.90 -16.68 -3.65
CA THR A 387 -8.81 -17.40 -2.76
C THR A 387 -10.15 -17.64 -3.45
N SER A 388 -11.05 -18.38 -2.80
CA SER A 388 -12.47 -18.32 -3.18
C SER A 388 -12.98 -16.90 -2.98
N SER A 389 -13.98 -16.49 -3.77
CA SER A 389 -14.50 -15.14 -3.63
C SER A 389 -15.23 -14.96 -2.30
N TRP A 390 -14.75 -13.99 -1.52
CA TRP A 390 -15.26 -13.66 -0.19
C TRP A 390 -15.91 -12.28 -0.19
N GLN A 391 -16.84 -12.10 0.74
CA GLN A 391 -17.53 -10.84 0.98
C GLN A 391 -16.91 -10.07 2.15
N PHE A 392 -16.81 -8.75 2.02
CA PHE A 392 -16.38 -7.90 3.13
C PHE A 392 -17.27 -8.13 4.37
N PRO A 393 -16.69 -8.32 5.55
CA PRO A 393 -17.42 -8.31 6.83
C PRO A 393 -18.18 -7.00 7.05
N GLY A 394 -19.29 -7.05 7.77
CA GLY A 394 -20.00 -5.83 8.21
C GLY A 394 -20.76 -5.05 7.13
N VAL A 395 -20.64 -5.39 5.84
CA VAL A 395 -21.44 -4.79 4.76
C VAL A 395 -22.73 -5.57 4.48
N ASP A 396 -23.76 -4.91 3.93
CA ASP A 396 -24.98 -5.60 3.50
C ASP A 396 -24.61 -6.66 2.44
N PRO A 397 -24.99 -7.94 2.64
CA PRO A 397 -24.68 -8.99 1.68
C PRO A 397 -25.11 -8.66 0.24
N LYS A 398 -26.19 -7.88 0.07
CA LYS A 398 -26.71 -7.46 -1.24
C LYS A 398 -25.84 -6.42 -1.95
N ALA A 399 -24.90 -5.80 -1.26
CA ALA A 399 -23.99 -4.82 -1.85
C ALA A 399 -22.96 -5.47 -2.79
N GLN A 400 -22.76 -6.79 -2.69
CA GLN A 400 -21.82 -7.57 -3.52
C GLN A 400 -20.40 -6.96 -3.58
N ILE A 401 -19.97 -6.38 -2.45
CA ILE A 401 -18.61 -5.89 -2.28
C ILE A 401 -17.76 -7.11 -1.89
N CYS A 402 -16.97 -7.58 -2.84
CA CYS A 402 -16.28 -8.86 -2.76
C CYS A 402 -14.87 -8.77 -3.34
N GLN A 403 -14.04 -9.71 -2.90
CA GLN A 403 -12.68 -9.94 -3.37
C GLN A 403 -12.43 -11.44 -3.55
N SER A 404 -11.24 -11.82 -4.02
CA SER A 404 -10.87 -13.23 -4.29
C SER A 404 -9.36 -13.47 -4.23
N ASN A 405 -8.67 -12.68 -3.41
CA ASN A 405 -7.23 -12.67 -3.15
C ASN A 405 -6.98 -12.86 -1.66
N LEU A 406 -5.76 -13.25 -1.31
CA LEU A 406 -5.29 -13.48 0.06
C LEU A 406 -4.64 -12.20 0.62
N GLU A 407 -5.41 -11.11 0.64
CA GLU A 407 -5.02 -9.85 1.29
C GLU A 407 -5.55 -9.93 2.72
N GLU A 408 -4.69 -10.28 3.68
CA GLU A 408 -5.14 -10.52 5.04
C GLU A 408 -5.62 -9.22 5.70
N GLY A 409 -5.06 -8.04 5.46
CA GLY A 409 -5.53 -6.80 6.08
C GLY A 409 -6.91 -6.30 5.58
N ASP A 410 -7.23 -6.51 4.30
CA ASP A 410 -8.43 -5.97 3.63
C ASP A 410 -9.76 -6.30 4.34
N PRO A 411 -10.05 -7.55 4.79
CA PRO A 411 -11.33 -7.88 5.42
C PRO A 411 -11.71 -7.06 6.65
N LEU A 412 -10.78 -6.36 7.29
CA LEU A 412 -11.07 -5.57 8.50
C LEU A 412 -11.47 -4.12 8.19
N GLU A 413 -11.21 -3.60 6.99
CA GLU A 413 -11.41 -2.18 6.63
C GLU A 413 -12.86 -1.68 6.80
N THR A 414 -13.81 -2.60 6.76
CA THR A 414 -15.24 -2.29 6.87
C THR A 414 -15.79 -2.48 8.29
N LEU A 415 -14.95 -2.88 9.24
CA LEU A 415 -15.34 -3.10 10.63
C LEU A 415 -15.10 -1.86 11.50
N ALA A 416 -15.92 -1.70 12.54
CA ALA A 416 -15.80 -0.59 13.48
C ALA A 416 -14.61 -0.73 14.44
N THR A 417 -14.01 -1.92 14.53
CA THR A 417 -12.82 -2.19 15.35
C THR A 417 -11.92 -3.08 14.54
N GLU A 418 -10.90 -2.46 13.98
CA GLU A 418 -9.95 -3.10 13.05
C GLU A 418 -8.53 -3.16 13.63
N THR A 419 -8.26 -2.54 14.77
CA THR A 419 -6.95 -2.49 15.42
C THR A 419 -7.00 -2.98 16.85
N VAL A 420 -5.85 -3.39 17.38
CA VAL A 420 -5.65 -3.71 18.80
C VAL A 420 -4.72 -2.69 19.45
N SER A 421 -5.03 -2.24 20.66
CA SER A 421 -4.10 -1.42 21.44
C SER A 421 -3.00 -2.28 22.08
N LEU A 422 -1.75 -2.00 21.75
CA LEU A 422 -0.58 -2.73 22.25
C LEU A 422 0.41 -1.78 22.95
N PRO A 423 0.39 -1.71 24.30
CA PRO A 423 1.32 -0.87 25.05
C PRO A 423 2.72 -1.50 25.07
N LEU A 424 3.69 -0.81 24.48
CA LEU A 424 5.11 -1.18 24.49
C LEU A 424 5.93 -0.15 25.28
N ARG A 425 6.99 -0.63 25.93
CA ARG A 425 7.91 0.23 26.66
C ARG A 425 9.00 0.71 25.69
N GLU A 426 9.08 2.03 25.53
CA GLU A 426 10.11 2.72 24.77
C GLU A 426 11.03 3.46 25.75
N GLY A 427 12.16 2.85 26.08
CA GLY A 427 13.05 3.35 27.13
C GLY A 427 12.32 3.53 28.48
N HIS A 428 12.13 4.79 28.88
CA HIS A 428 11.45 5.14 30.13
C HIS A 428 9.95 5.41 29.97
N GLU A 429 9.46 5.51 28.74
CA GLU A 429 8.06 5.81 28.43
C GLU A 429 7.31 4.54 27.99
N VAL A 430 5.97 4.63 27.98
CA VAL A 430 5.11 3.61 27.40
C VAL A 430 4.33 4.30 26.28
N PHE A 431 4.36 3.69 25.10
CA PHE A 431 3.56 4.08 23.96
C PHE A 431 2.56 2.98 23.64
N THR A 432 1.36 3.35 23.25
CA THR A 432 0.34 2.40 22.82
C THR A 432 0.28 2.44 21.31
N TYR A 433 0.73 1.37 20.67
CA TYR A 433 0.61 1.16 19.24
C TYR A 433 -0.74 0.55 18.89
N HIS A 434 -1.16 0.72 17.64
CA HIS A 434 -2.43 0.24 17.11
C HIS A 434 -2.26 -0.60 15.85
N PRO A 435 -1.53 -1.74 15.89
CA PRO A 435 -1.48 -2.60 14.72
C PRO A 435 -2.87 -3.13 14.37
N GLN A 436 -3.12 -3.31 13.08
CA GLN A 436 -4.37 -3.83 12.56
C GLN A 436 -4.51 -5.31 12.91
N ILE A 437 -5.68 -5.72 13.38
CA ILE A 437 -6.06 -7.12 13.56
C ILE A 437 -6.04 -7.78 12.18
N ILE A 438 -5.46 -8.98 12.08
CA ILE A 438 -5.27 -9.68 10.82
C ILE A 438 -6.13 -10.98 10.82
N PRO A 439 -7.02 -11.23 9.84
CA PRO A 439 -7.59 -12.53 9.53
C PRO A 439 -6.48 -13.52 9.25
N LEU A 440 -6.62 -14.70 9.81
CA LEU A 440 -5.69 -15.79 9.54
C LEU A 440 -6.11 -16.52 8.26
N LEU A 441 -5.20 -17.28 7.66
CA LEU A 441 -5.47 -18.18 6.54
C LEU A 441 -6.81 -18.95 6.68
N GLN A 442 -7.13 -19.41 7.89
CA GLN A 442 -8.34 -20.17 8.20
C GLN A 442 -9.64 -19.40 7.98
N TRP A 443 -9.60 -18.05 7.97
CA TRP A 443 -10.73 -17.23 7.58
C TRP A 443 -11.08 -17.44 6.10
N PHE A 444 -10.07 -17.49 5.23
CA PHE A 444 -10.22 -17.69 3.79
C PHE A 444 -10.57 -19.14 3.40
N GLU A 445 -10.32 -20.11 4.29
CA GLU A 445 -10.71 -21.51 4.09
C GLU A 445 -12.24 -21.73 4.13
N MET A 446 -13.02 -20.75 4.59
CA MET A 446 -14.49 -20.81 4.76
C MET A 446 -14.96 -22.02 5.59
N GLY A 447 -14.13 -22.49 6.52
CA GLY A 447 -14.42 -23.63 7.38
C GLY A 447 -15.26 -23.28 8.60
N ALA A 448 -16.08 -24.23 9.06
CA ALA A 448 -16.84 -24.07 10.31
C ALA A 448 -15.96 -24.04 11.57
N LYS A 449 -14.69 -24.45 11.46
CA LYS A 449 -13.70 -24.45 12.54
C LYS A 449 -12.35 -24.03 11.98
N SER A 450 -11.58 -23.33 12.79
CA SER A 450 -10.18 -23.02 12.51
C SER A 450 -9.25 -23.99 13.24
N ASN A 451 -8.14 -24.33 12.59
CA ASN A 451 -7.00 -25.03 13.19
C ASN A 451 -5.83 -24.09 13.52
N ALA A 452 -6.05 -22.77 13.49
CA ALA A 452 -5.11 -21.79 14.01
C ALA A 452 -5.02 -21.84 15.54
N VAL A 453 -4.14 -21.00 16.11
CA VAL A 453 -4.08 -20.76 17.56
C VAL A 453 -5.47 -20.53 18.14
N ASP A 454 -5.81 -21.23 19.21
CA ASP A 454 -7.08 -21.14 19.93
C ASP A 454 -8.37 -21.30 19.07
N GLY A 455 -8.26 -21.84 17.85
CA GLY A 455 -9.37 -21.93 16.90
C GLY A 455 -9.80 -20.57 16.33
N ALA A 456 -8.88 -19.61 16.27
CA ALA A 456 -9.11 -18.24 15.82
C ALA A 456 -9.25 -18.10 14.29
N PHE A 457 -10.06 -17.15 13.83
CA PHE A 457 -10.07 -16.69 12.43
C PHE A 457 -9.40 -15.32 12.24
N SER A 458 -9.10 -14.62 13.33
CA SER A 458 -8.39 -13.34 13.34
C SER A 458 -7.46 -13.27 14.54
N PHE A 459 -6.42 -12.46 14.45
CA PHE A 459 -5.38 -12.33 15.46
C PHE A 459 -4.88 -10.89 15.55
N PRO A 460 -4.54 -10.36 16.74
CA PRO A 460 -4.58 -10.98 18.05
C PRO A 460 -5.92 -10.80 18.78
N ASP A 461 -7.00 -10.45 18.08
CA ASP A 461 -8.34 -10.38 18.65
C ASP A 461 -9.31 -11.23 17.83
N GLU A 462 -9.72 -12.38 18.37
CA GLU A 462 -10.63 -13.31 17.71
C GLU A 462 -12.06 -12.78 17.57
N THR A 463 -12.40 -11.70 18.28
CA THR A 463 -13.77 -11.16 18.29
C THR A 463 -14.07 -10.31 17.06
N ALA A 464 -13.05 -9.83 16.36
CA ALA A 464 -13.22 -9.05 15.13
C ALA A 464 -13.80 -9.92 14.00
N LEU A 465 -13.27 -11.14 13.84
CA LEU A 465 -13.80 -12.14 12.91
C LEU A 465 -14.15 -13.43 13.68
N PRO A 466 -15.40 -13.55 14.19
CA PRO A 466 -15.80 -14.69 15.03
C PRO A 466 -16.07 -15.97 14.22
N HIS A 467 -16.05 -15.90 12.90
CA HIS A 467 -16.23 -17.02 11.97
C HIS A 467 -15.41 -16.77 10.69
N SER A 468 -15.29 -17.80 9.85
CA SER A 468 -14.63 -17.71 8.55
C SER A 468 -15.33 -16.75 7.59
N ALA A 469 -14.71 -16.46 6.44
CA ALA A 469 -15.30 -15.68 5.37
C ALA A 469 -16.65 -16.26 4.93
N LEU A 470 -17.56 -15.34 4.57
CA LEU A 470 -18.77 -15.71 3.85
C LEU A 470 -18.48 -15.66 2.34
N PRO A 471 -18.99 -16.62 1.55
CA PRO A 471 -18.87 -16.56 0.10
C PRO A 471 -19.54 -15.31 -0.45
N CYS A 472 -18.95 -14.75 -1.52
CA CYS A 472 -19.58 -13.64 -2.23
C CYS A 472 -20.98 -14.04 -2.77
N PRO A 473 -22.04 -13.25 -2.50
CA PRO A 473 -23.38 -13.53 -3.02
C PRO A 473 -23.45 -13.44 -4.54
N LEU A 474 -24.08 -14.44 -5.17
CA LEU A 474 -24.32 -14.51 -6.62
C LEU A 474 -25.20 -13.39 -7.15
#